data_AF-A0A5B9QKM8-F1
#
_entry.id   AF-A0A5B9QKM8-F1
#
_cell.length_a   1.000
_cell.length_b   1.000
_cell.length_c   1.000
_cell.angle_alpha   90.00
_cell.angle_beta   90.00
_cell.angle_gamma   90.00
#
_symmetry.space_group_name_H-M   'P 1'
#
loop_
_entity.id
_entity.type
_entity.pdbx_description
1 polymer ?
#
loop_
_entity_poly.entity_id
_entity_poly.type
_entity_poly.pdbx_seq_one_letter_code
_entity_poly.pdbx_strand_id
1 'polypeptide(L)'
;MCLSACRCLCLTCCFGLSLLLGGLSSRNVSAADPPVGVLAPSGDAIAMTDQVKAAVAPLFDAIHEAKSIRSIAEMKLVAAVKGEPVETQSGTYQILSAAPNRVSAVLKGPDQVTQMVSDGKLLNYALTPEAYIELEAPKSLDSLASNVETPFGPFPEYILSLTLAGTDAYPAFFRTAAGMGISDGEREKLPGTVRVHVRRGDGVVWDMWIRKGDQPAPVRLAVDITGMLVKMNQLQIPEGFSYVLEINFKSWETDTKLDENVFAFQPKAAAEKFESLDAFLDSLSTPAGPHPLLGQAAPAFTSTLLDGQKFDLKQHRDKQVVVLDFWATWCGPCVEALPMIAKTTGRFADQDVVFYAVNVGEEEARIREFLKQQELDPAVLMDPEGEIADAYGATAIPQTVLIGKDGRVEAVHVGFSGPEAMAKILTAELTALAKGERLAEEEDSEQ
;
A
#
# COMPACT_ATOMS: atom_id res chain seq x y z
N MET A 1 -0.57 -12.40 -34.07
CA MET A 1 -0.15 -13.60 -33.34
C MET A 1 0.70 -13.15 -32.16
N CYS A 2 0.36 -13.33 -30.91
CA CYS A 2 -0.92 -13.40 -30.19
C CYS A 2 -0.51 -13.18 -28.72
N LEU A 3 -1.23 -12.31 -28.01
CA LEU A 3 -1.56 -12.38 -26.59
C LEU A 3 -0.71 -13.33 -25.71
N SER A 4 0.15 -12.80 -24.82
CA SER A 4 0.59 -13.55 -23.61
C SER A 4 1.18 -12.75 -22.43
N ALA A 5 1.36 -11.43 -22.48
CA ALA A 5 2.07 -10.71 -21.40
C ALA A 5 1.19 -10.07 -20.31
N CYS A 6 -0.09 -10.45 -20.16
CA CYS A 6 -0.98 -9.80 -19.19
C CYS A 6 -1.95 -10.81 -18.56
N ARG A 7 -1.40 -11.75 -17.79
CA ARG A 7 -2.15 -12.71 -16.98
C ARG A 7 -1.32 -13.13 -15.77
N CYS A 8 -1.25 -12.27 -14.76
CA CYS A 8 -1.03 -12.59 -13.34
C CYS A 8 -1.05 -11.27 -12.55
N LEU A 9 -2.23 -10.68 -12.42
CA LEU A 9 -2.46 -9.58 -11.49
C LEU A 9 -3.54 -10.07 -10.52
N CYS A 10 -3.16 -10.25 -9.26
CA CYS A 10 -4.05 -10.49 -8.13
C CYS A 10 -5.26 -9.55 -8.18
N LEU A 11 -6.41 -10.02 -7.68
CA LEU A 11 -7.72 -9.36 -7.76
C LEU A 11 -7.82 -7.94 -7.15
N THR A 12 -6.76 -7.40 -6.56
CA THR A 12 -6.65 -5.99 -6.14
C THR A 12 -6.06 -5.07 -7.23
N CYS A 13 -5.49 -5.63 -8.29
CA CYS A 13 -4.56 -4.93 -9.18
C CYS A 13 -5.18 -4.49 -10.53
N CYS A 14 -6.46 -4.78 -10.77
CA CYS A 14 -7.23 -4.14 -11.87
C CYS A 14 -7.75 -2.73 -11.51
N PHE A 15 -7.47 -2.23 -10.30
CA PHE A 15 -7.87 -0.90 -9.86
C PHE A 15 -6.70 -0.20 -9.17
N GLY A 16 -5.89 0.50 -9.96
CA GLY A 16 -4.85 1.38 -9.45
C GLY A 16 -3.47 0.75 -9.50
N LEU A 17 -2.64 1.39 -10.32
CA LEU A 17 -1.19 1.45 -10.22
C LEU A 17 -0.66 1.11 -8.81
N SER A 18 0.19 0.08 -8.75
CA SER A 18 0.98 -0.32 -7.59
C SER A 18 1.57 0.89 -6.87
N LEU A 19 1.07 1.20 -5.67
CA LEU A 19 1.61 2.22 -4.78
C LEU A 19 0.90 2.09 -3.43
N LEU A 20 1.65 1.69 -2.40
CA LEU A 20 1.58 2.19 -1.01
C LEU A 20 2.32 1.20 -0.10
N LEU A 21 3.43 1.64 0.49
CA LEU A 21 3.96 1.12 1.75
C LEU A 21 4.59 2.24 2.55
N GLY A 22 4.48 2.14 3.87
CA GLY A 22 5.23 2.95 4.82
C GLY A 22 4.61 2.90 6.22
N GLY A 23 5.25 2.15 7.12
CA GLY A 23 4.76 1.84 8.46
C GLY A 23 4.71 3.02 9.44
N LEU A 24 3.81 2.88 10.42
CA LEU A 24 3.86 3.62 11.68
C LEU A 24 4.17 2.63 12.80
N SER A 25 5.31 2.85 13.47
CA SER A 25 5.67 2.18 14.72
C SER A 25 4.57 2.35 15.77
N SER A 26 4.15 1.25 16.38
CA SER A 26 3.22 1.23 17.49
C SER A 26 3.82 1.93 18.72
N ARG A 27 3.29 3.12 19.04
CA ARG A 27 3.37 3.66 20.40
C ARG A 27 1.99 3.58 21.03
N ASN A 28 1.93 2.94 22.21
CA ASN A 28 0.77 2.94 23.09
C ASN A 28 0.29 4.37 23.34
N VAL A 29 -0.96 4.67 22.99
CA VAL A 29 -1.63 5.90 23.38
C VAL A 29 -2.11 5.74 24.82
N SER A 30 -1.41 6.40 25.74
CA SER A 30 -1.91 6.68 27.08
C SER A 30 -2.98 7.76 27.01
N ALA A 31 -4.12 7.52 27.67
CA ALA A 31 -5.23 8.45 27.78
C ALA A 31 -4.81 9.75 28.52
N ALA A 32 -4.82 10.86 27.78
CA ALA A 32 -5.10 12.23 28.25
C ALA A 32 -5.01 13.19 27.03
N ASP A 33 -6.13 13.77 26.64
CA ASP A 33 -6.22 14.72 25.52
C ASP A 33 -5.51 16.05 25.79
N PRO A 34 -4.88 16.65 24.76
CA PRO A 34 -4.87 18.09 24.57
C PRO A 34 -5.68 18.50 23.31
N PRO A 35 -6.19 19.75 23.25
CA PRO A 35 -7.13 20.18 22.22
C PRO A 35 -6.45 20.43 20.86
N VAL A 36 -7.16 20.00 19.80
CA VAL A 36 -7.19 20.46 18.39
C VAL A 36 -6.01 21.34 17.94
N GLY A 37 -4.90 20.69 17.58
CA GLY A 37 -3.84 21.25 16.75
C GLY A 37 -3.62 20.34 15.54
N VAL A 38 -3.77 20.88 14.33
CA VAL A 38 -3.51 20.19 13.07
C VAL A 38 -1.99 20.11 12.91
N LEU A 39 -1.42 18.91 12.82
CA LEU A 39 0.03 18.75 12.71
C LEU A 39 0.46 18.86 11.24
N ALA A 40 1.34 19.83 10.93
CA ALA A 40 2.06 19.80 9.66
C ALA A 40 3.06 18.63 9.66
N PRO A 41 3.46 18.10 8.49
CA PRO A 41 4.50 17.07 8.43
C PRO A 41 5.89 17.53 8.91
N SER A 42 6.12 18.84 9.11
CA SER A 42 7.31 19.37 9.80
C SER A 42 7.24 19.29 11.33
N GLY A 43 6.09 18.91 11.90
CA GLY A 43 5.83 18.91 13.34
C GLY A 43 5.31 20.24 13.88
N ASP A 44 5.17 21.28 13.05
CA ASP A 44 4.60 22.56 13.46
C ASP A 44 3.07 22.46 13.52
N ALA A 45 2.47 22.96 14.61
CA ALA A 45 1.03 23.05 14.74
C ALA A 45 0.50 24.18 13.83
N ILE A 46 -0.32 23.83 12.84
CA ILE A 46 -1.10 24.81 12.09
C ILE A 46 -2.45 24.94 12.79
N ALA A 47 -2.81 26.16 13.19
CA ALA A 47 -4.14 26.39 13.74
C ALA A 47 -5.18 26.38 12.60
N MET A 48 -6.24 25.59 12.75
CA MET A 48 -7.38 25.67 11.85
C MET A 48 -8.03 27.06 12.00
N THR A 49 -8.26 27.74 10.88
CA THR A 49 -8.87 29.08 10.92
C THR A 49 -10.34 28.98 11.36
N ASP A 50 -10.86 30.03 12.00
CA ASP A 50 -12.26 30.07 12.44
C ASP A 50 -13.24 29.85 11.28
N GLN A 51 -12.89 30.32 10.08
CA GLN A 51 -13.69 30.12 8.87
C GLN A 51 -13.75 28.65 8.44
N VAL A 52 -12.61 27.95 8.43
CA VAL A 52 -12.57 26.52 8.10
C VAL A 52 -13.30 25.71 9.17
N LYS A 53 -13.08 26.04 10.45
CA LYS A 53 -13.77 25.38 11.58
C LYS A 53 -15.29 25.52 11.45
N ALA A 54 -15.78 26.74 11.23
CA ALA A 54 -17.21 27.00 11.07
C ALA A 54 -17.81 26.31 9.84
N ALA A 55 -17.01 26.09 8.79
CA ALA A 55 -17.47 25.42 7.58
C ALA A 55 -17.61 23.89 7.75
N VAL A 56 -16.70 23.24 8.48
CA VAL A 56 -16.69 21.77 8.62
C VAL A 56 -17.44 21.26 9.86
N ALA A 57 -17.45 22.01 10.96
CA ALA A 57 -18.00 21.55 12.24
C ALA A 57 -19.44 21.03 12.11
N PRO A 58 -20.40 21.71 11.44
CA PRO A 58 -21.76 21.20 11.34
C PRO A 58 -21.86 19.81 10.69
N LEU A 59 -21.03 19.53 9.68
CA LEU A 59 -21.01 18.22 9.03
C LEU A 59 -20.34 17.17 9.93
N PHE A 60 -19.21 17.51 10.55
CA PHE A 60 -18.44 16.57 11.35
C PHE A 60 -19.16 16.22 12.65
N ASP A 61 -19.81 17.20 13.28
CA ASP A 61 -20.70 17.00 14.42
C ASP A 61 -21.87 16.09 14.02
N ALA A 62 -22.49 16.32 12.84
CA ALA A 62 -23.57 15.45 12.36
C ALA A 62 -23.13 14.01 12.10
N ILE A 63 -21.89 13.77 11.65
CA ILE A 63 -21.32 12.42 11.51
C ILE A 63 -21.10 11.78 12.88
N HIS A 64 -20.48 12.53 13.80
CA HIS A 64 -20.11 12.04 15.13
C HIS A 64 -21.32 11.76 16.02
N GLU A 65 -22.39 12.55 15.90
CA GLU A 65 -23.62 12.38 16.67
C GLU A 65 -24.58 11.34 16.06
N ALA A 66 -24.42 11.00 14.78
CA ALA A 66 -25.29 10.07 14.09
C ALA A 66 -25.24 8.67 14.70
N LYS A 67 -26.42 8.06 14.85
CA LYS A 67 -26.57 6.63 15.19
C LYS A 67 -26.50 5.75 13.96
N SER A 68 -26.89 6.28 12.81
CA SER A 68 -26.76 5.62 11.52
C SER A 68 -26.49 6.61 10.40
N ILE A 69 -25.79 6.16 9.36
CA ILE A 69 -25.62 6.91 8.12
C ILE A 69 -25.92 6.00 6.93
N ARG A 70 -26.68 6.53 5.97
CA ARG A 70 -26.89 5.95 4.64
C ARG A 70 -26.27 6.88 3.62
N SER A 71 -25.33 6.36 2.83
CA SER A 71 -24.64 7.13 1.81
C SER A 71 -24.56 6.35 0.49
N ILE A 72 -24.81 7.03 -0.61
CA ILE A 72 -24.50 6.56 -1.96
C ILE A 72 -23.62 7.63 -2.60
N ALA A 73 -22.45 7.22 -3.08
CA ALA A 73 -21.52 8.12 -3.75
C ALA A 73 -20.97 7.51 -5.03
N GLU A 74 -20.82 8.34 -6.07
CA GLU A 74 -20.10 7.98 -7.29
C GLU A 74 -18.64 8.37 -7.14
N MET A 75 -17.75 7.41 -7.37
CA MET A 75 -16.32 7.61 -7.42
C MET A 75 -15.88 7.73 -8.88
N LYS A 76 -15.01 8.68 -9.18
CA LYS A 76 -14.36 8.82 -10.48
C LYS A 76 -12.89 9.14 -10.26
N LEU A 77 -12.01 8.28 -10.75
CA LEU A 77 -10.57 8.53 -10.74
C LEU A 77 -10.15 8.94 -12.15
N VAL A 78 -9.61 10.14 -12.29
CA VAL A 78 -9.32 10.76 -13.59
C VAL A 78 -7.82 11.03 -13.70
N ALA A 79 -7.18 10.40 -14.69
CA ALA A 79 -5.90 10.84 -15.20
C ALA A 79 -6.13 11.76 -16.39
N ALA A 80 -5.51 12.93 -16.40
CA ALA A 80 -5.63 13.89 -17.49
C ALA A 80 -4.27 14.51 -17.82
N VAL A 81 -4.07 14.88 -19.08
CA VAL A 81 -2.89 15.60 -19.56
C VAL A 81 -3.35 16.90 -20.20
N LYS A 82 -2.85 18.04 -19.71
CA LYS A 82 -3.25 19.39 -20.15
C LYS A 82 -4.78 19.62 -20.07
N GLY A 83 -5.42 19.01 -19.07
CA GLY A 83 -6.86 19.10 -18.82
C GLY A 83 -7.72 18.09 -19.59
N GLU A 84 -7.15 17.34 -20.54
CA GLU A 84 -7.87 16.33 -21.30
C GLU A 84 -7.78 14.96 -20.60
N PRO A 85 -8.91 14.31 -20.25
CA PRO A 85 -8.89 12.97 -19.64
C PRO A 85 -8.26 11.94 -20.58
N VAL A 86 -7.21 11.28 -20.11
CA VAL A 86 -6.55 10.17 -20.82
C VAL A 86 -7.02 8.81 -20.31
N GLU A 87 -7.36 8.75 -19.02
CA GLU A 87 -7.90 7.55 -18.39
C GLU A 87 -8.96 7.94 -17.36
N THR A 88 -10.03 7.16 -17.27
CA THR A 88 -11.07 7.35 -16.27
C THR A 88 -11.52 6.00 -15.76
N GLN A 89 -11.43 5.82 -14.46
CA GLN A 89 -12.04 4.71 -13.75
C GLN A 89 -13.22 5.24 -12.95
N SER A 90 -14.28 4.46 -12.82
CA SER A 90 -15.50 4.86 -12.13
C SER A 90 -16.01 3.74 -11.24
N GLY A 91 -16.67 4.11 -10.15
CA GLY A 91 -17.31 3.16 -9.24
C GLY A 91 -18.44 3.81 -8.46
N THR A 92 -19.18 2.99 -7.73
CA THR A 92 -20.23 3.45 -6.83
C THR A 92 -20.02 2.84 -5.46
N TYR A 93 -19.97 3.71 -4.45
CA TYR A 93 -20.06 3.33 -3.05
C TYR A 93 -21.52 3.34 -2.61
N GLN A 94 -21.92 2.27 -1.94
CA GLN A 94 -23.10 2.24 -1.09
C GLN A 94 -22.66 1.87 0.32
N ILE A 95 -22.79 2.79 1.26
CA ILE A 95 -22.32 2.62 2.64
C ILE A 95 -23.50 2.85 3.57
N LEU A 96 -23.76 1.84 4.40
CA LEU A 96 -24.76 1.85 5.47
C LEU A 96 -24.00 1.60 6.76
N SER A 97 -24.06 2.50 7.72
CA SER A 97 -23.36 2.36 9.00
C SER A 97 -24.29 2.59 10.17
N ALA A 98 -24.02 1.91 11.28
CA ALA A 98 -24.70 2.12 12.55
C ALA A 98 -23.70 2.01 13.70
N ALA A 99 -23.68 3.05 14.54
CA ALA A 99 -22.83 3.09 15.72
C ALA A 99 -23.21 1.94 16.70
N PRO A 100 -22.23 1.37 17.43
CA PRO A 100 -20.83 1.78 17.46
C PRO A 100 -19.94 1.17 16.37
N ASN A 101 -20.32 0.03 15.78
CA ASN A 101 -19.38 -0.78 15.00
C ASN A 101 -20.00 -1.63 13.86
N ARG A 102 -21.22 -1.30 13.42
CA ARG A 102 -21.91 -2.02 12.34
C ARG A 102 -21.80 -1.27 11.03
N VAL A 103 -21.47 -1.97 9.96
CA VAL A 103 -21.31 -1.37 8.63
C VAL A 103 -21.64 -2.38 7.54
N SER A 104 -22.24 -1.91 6.46
CA SER A 104 -22.31 -2.60 5.17
C SER A 104 -21.85 -1.61 4.11
N ALA A 105 -20.65 -1.80 3.62
CA ALA A 105 -20.06 -1.03 2.55
C ALA A 105 -19.90 -1.91 1.31
N VAL A 106 -20.37 -1.41 0.17
CA VAL A 106 -20.23 -2.05 -1.13
C VAL A 106 -19.58 -1.04 -2.07
N LEU A 107 -18.45 -1.43 -2.65
CA LEU A 107 -17.82 -0.73 -3.76
C LEU A 107 -18.06 -1.53 -5.03
N LYS A 108 -18.79 -0.95 -5.97
CA LYS A 108 -19.04 -1.54 -7.29
C LYS A 108 -18.24 -0.80 -8.36
N GLY A 109 -17.28 -1.49 -8.97
CA GLY A 109 -16.59 -1.06 -10.18
C GLY A 109 -17.20 -1.69 -11.44
N PRO A 110 -16.60 -1.48 -12.64
CA PRO A 110 -17.02 -2.11 -13.89
C PRO A 110 -16.91 -3.64 -13.84
N ASP A 111 -15.80 -4.15 -13.29
CA ASP A 111 -15.46 -5.58 -13.35
C ASP A 111 -15.36 -6.25 -11.97
N GLN A 112 -15.54 -5.48 -10.88
CA GLN A 112 -15.38 -5.99 -9.52
C GLN A 112 -16.43 -5.44 -8.56
N VAL A 113 -16.77 -6.24 -7.55
CA VAL A 113 -17.61 -5.83 -6.42
C VAL A 113 -16.88 -6.23 -5.15
N THR A 114 -16.46 -5.23 -4.39
CA THR A 114 -15.85 -5.41 -3.07
C THR A 114 -16.90 -5.12 -2.01
N GLN A 115 -16.96 -5.95 -0.98
CA GLN A 115 -17.91 -5.79 0.11
C GLN A 115 -17.22 -5.91 1.46
N MET A 116 -17.58 -5.03 2.38
CA MET A 116 -17.19 -5.06 3.79
C MET A 116 -18.46 -5.03 4.63
N VAL A 117 -18.65 -6.03 5.49
CA VAL A 117 -19.81 -6.11 6.36
C VAL A 117 -19.40 -6.43 7.79
N SER A 118 -19.79 -5.58 8.73
CA SER A 118 -19.72 -5.84 10.17
C SER A 118 -21.11 -5.92 10.76
N ASP A 119 -21.41 -7.03 11.45
CA ASP A 119 -22.62 -7.20 12.26
C ASP A 119 -22.44 -6.71 13.71
N GLY A 120 -21.24 -6.23 14.04
CA GLY A 120 -20.84 -5.77 15.37
C GLY A 120 -20.15 -6.82 16.23
N LYS A 121 -20.06 -8.07 15.75
CA LYS A 121 -19.26 -9.16 16.33
C LYS A 121 -18.15 -9.60 15.38
N LEU A 122 -18.48 -9.75 14.10
CA LEU A 122 -17.57 -10.17 13.04
C LEU A 122 -17.54 -9.10 11.96
N LEU A 123 -16.35 -8.86 11.41
CA LEU A 123 -16.09 -8.02 10.26
C LEU A 123 -15.65 -8.91 9.11
N ASN A 124 -16.40 -8.89 8.02
CA ASN A 124 -16.16 -9.70 6.84
C ASN A 124 -15.74 -8.82 5.67
N TYR A 125 -14.75 -9.26 4.92
CA TYR A 125 -14.39 -8.68 3.63
C TYR A 125 -14.55 -9.72 2.54
N ALA A 126 -15.43 -9.46 1.56
CA ALA A 126 -15.41 -10.18 0.30
C ALA A 126 -14.29 -9.59 -0.56
N LEU A 127 -13.19 -10.34 -0.68
CA LEU A 127 -12.03 -9.97 -1.47
C LEU A 127 -12.32 -10.20 -2.96
N THR A 128 -13.01 -11.30 -3.26
CA THR A 128 -13.44 -11.71 -4.60
C THR A 128 -14.82 -12.38 -4.51
N PRO A 129 -15.47 -12.69 -5.64
CA PRO A 129 -16.65 -13.55 -5.64
C PRO A 129 -16.42 -14.94 -5.01
N GLU A 130 -15.17 -15.43 -5.01
CA GLU A 130 -14.75 -16.76 -4.56
C GLU A 130 -13.93 -16.75 -3.26
N ALA A 131 -13.64 -15.60 -2.66
CA ALA A 131 -12.79 -15.51 -1.48
C ALA A 131 -13.23 -14.42 -0.50
N TYR A 132 -13.19 -14.74 0.79
CA TYR A 132 -13.47 -13.78 1.86
C TYR A 132 -12.58 -14.01 3.08
N ILE A 133 -12.43 -12.97 3.89
CA ILE A 133 -11.83 -13.05 5.23
C ILE A 133 -12.86 -12.65 6.28
N GLU A 134 -12.69 -13.19 7.48
CA GLU A 134 -13.52 -12.89 8.65
C GLU A 134 -12.59 -12.52 9.82
N LEU A 135 -12.83 -11.35 10.39
CA LEU A 135 -12.07 -10.78 11.49
C LEU A 135 -13.01 -10.47 12.65
N GLU A 136 -12.44 -10.24 13.84
CA GLU A 136 -13.21 -9.66 14.93
C GLU A 136 -13.68 -8.25 14.55
N ALA A 137 -14.96 -7.95 14.82
CA ALA A 137 -15.46 -6.60 14.59
C ALA A 137 -14.75 -5.60 15.50
N PRO A 138 -14.42 -4.40 14.99
CA PRO A 138 -13.81 -3.39 15.82
C PRO A 138 -14.78 -2.92 16.93
N LYS A 139 -14.23 -2.30 17.98
CA LYS A 139 -15.06 -1.73 19.05
C LYS A 139 -15.81 -0.48 18.61
N SER A 140 -15.22 0.31 17.71
CA SER A 140 -15.86 1.47 17.08
C SER A 140 -15.53 1.55 15.59
N LEU A 141 -16.34 2.29 14.84
CA LEU A 141 -16.11 2.52 13.41
C LEU A 141 -14.89 3.43 13.14
N ASP A 142 -14.38 4.19 14.12
CA ASP A 142 -13.19 5.05 13.95
C ASP A 142 -11.95 4.28 13.48
N SER A 143 -11.79 3.04 13.97
CA SER A 143 -10.64 2.22 13.58
C SER A 143 -10.69 1.83 12.11
N LEU A 144 -11.90 1.67 11.54
CA LEU A 144 -12.07 1.39 10.11
C LEU A 144 -11.72 2.61 9.26
N ALA A 145 -12.05 3.81 9.73
CA ALA A 145 -11.71 5.05 9.03
C ALA A 145 -10.22 5.42 9.15
N SER A 146 -9.51 4.94 10.18
CA SER A 146 -8.17 5.42 10.51
C SER A 146 -7.02 4.46 10.23
N ASN A 147 -7.24 3.13 10.24
CA ASN A 147 -6.15 2.18 10.46
C ASN A 147 -6.28 0.83 9.71
N VAL A 148 -7.19 0.67 8.74
CA VAL A 148 -7.32 -0.60 8.04
C VAL A 148 -6.89 -0.45 6.58
N GLU A 149 -5.95 -1.30 6.16
CA GLU A 149 -5.68 -1.60 4.75
C GLU A 149 -6.93 -2.26 4.17
N THR A 150 -7.93 -1.44 3.84
CA THR A 150 -9.18 -1.93 3.26
C THR A 150 -9.04 -2.03 1.74
N PRO A 151 -9.64 -3.05 1.10
CA PRO A 151 -9.67 -3.17 -0.36
C PRO A 151 -10.64 -2.15 -1.02
N PHE A 152 -10.92 -1.02 -0.38
CA PHE A 152 -11.91 0.00 -0.78
C PHE A 152 -11.28 1.14 -1.60
N GLY A 153 -10.38 0.79 -2.52
CA GLY A 153 -9.74 1.74 -3.41
C GLY A 153 -8.73 2.67 -2.72
N PRO A 154 -8.19 3.67 -3.45
CA PRO A 154 -7.18 4.56 -2.92
C PRO A 154 -7.78 5.57 -1.93
N PHE A 155 -7.05 5.83 -0.84
CA PHE A 155 -7.42 6.77 0.23
C PHE A 155 -8.82 6.53 0.85
N PRO A 156 -9.12 5.29 1.31
CA PRO A 156 -10.43 4.94 1.83
C PRO A 156 -10.80 5.74 3.09
N GLU A 157 -9.82 6.29 3.82
CA GLU A 157 -10.03 7.07 5.03
C GLU A 157 -10.98 8.25 4.82
N TYR A 158 -10.95 8.89 3.63
CA TYR A 158 -11.78 10.06 3.37
C TYR A 158 -13.26 9.72 3.20
N ILE A 159 -13.54 8.67 2.43
CA ILE A 159 -14.94 8.27 2.21
C ILE A 159 -15.53 7.61 3.45
N LEU A 160 -14.74 6.81 4.17
CA LEU A 160 -15.16 6.15 5.40
C LEU A 160 -15.43 7.18 6.50
N SER A 161 -14.52 8.13 6.75
CA SER A 161 -14.74 9.18 7.77
C SER A 161 -15.96 10.06 7.49
N LEU A 162 -16.37 10.22 6.23
CA LEU A 162 -17.60 10.94 5.85
C LEU A 162 -18.88 10.11 5.93
N THR A 163 -18.80 8.78 6.11
CA THR A 163 -19.96 7.88 5.94
C THR A 163 -20.16 6.88 7.07
N LEU A 164 -19.25 6.84 8.05
CA LEU A 164 -19.36 5.99 9.23
C LEU A 164 -19.95 6.76 10.42
N ALA A 165 -21.11 6.30 10.90
CA ALA A 165 -21.83 6.92 12.01
C ALA A 165 -21.03 6.83 13.31
N GLY A 166 -20.96 7.93 14.06
CA GLY A 166 -20.21 7.99 15.32
C GLY A 166 -18.72 8.26 15.17
N THR A 167 -18.21 8.38 13.93
CA THR A 167 -16.78 8.57 13.67
C THR A 167 -16.34 10.03 13.82
N ASP A 168 -15.16 10.26 14.38
CA ASP A 168 -14.50 11.57 14.31
C ASP A 168 -13.79 11.73 12.95
N ALA A 169 -14.30 12.64 12.13
CA ALA A 169 -13.74 12.90 10.81
C ALA A 169 -12.51 13.84 10.84
N TYR A 170 -12.27 14.61 11.91
CA TYR A 170 -11.18 15.59 11.96
C TYR A 170 -9.80 15.00 11.63
N PRO A 171 -9.41 13.83 12.19
CA PRO A 171 -8.10 13.26 11.92
C PRO A 171 -7.87 12.89 10.45
N ALA A 172 -8.88 12.39 9.74
CA ALA A 172 -8.73 11.99 8.33
C ALA A 172 -8.41 13.19 7.43
N PHE A 173 -9.02 14.34 7.70
CA PHE A 173 -8.90 15.53 6.85
C PHE A 173 -7.74 16.45 7.26
N PHE A 174 -7.47 16.55 8.57
CA PHE A 174 -6.62 17.62 9.08
C PHE A 174 -5.37 17.13 9.82
N ARG A 175 -5.18 15.83 10.07
CA ARG A 175 -3.99 15.38 10.82
C ARG A 175 -2.67 15.79 10.17
N THR A 176 -2.60 15.86 8.85
CA THR A 176 -1.37 16.12 8.06
C THR A 176 -1.43 17.40 7.22
N ALA A 177 -2.39 18.28 7.51
CA ALA A 177 -2.55 19.49 6.72
C ALA A 177 -1.38 20.46 6.93
N ALA A 178 -0.84 20.96 5.81
CA ALA A 178 0.21 21.98 5.73
C ALA A 178 -0.35 23.37 5.36
N GLY A 179 -1.62 23.45 4.96
CA GLY A 179 -2.31 24.70 4.70
C GLY A 179 -3.79 24.47 4.40
N MET A 180 -4.65 25.42 4.78
CA MET A 180 -6.10 25.29 4.62
C MET A 180 -6.79 26.64 4.46
N GLY A 181 -7.95 26.64 3.83
CA GLY A 181 -8.79 27.83 3.71
C GLY A 181 -10.15 27.56 3.06
N ILE A 182 -11.00 28.58 3.07
CA ILE A 182 -12.19 28.62 2.21
C ILE A 182 -11.75 29.14 0.86
N SER A 183 -12.03 28.40 -0.21
CA SER A 183 -11.50 28.71 -1.54
C SER A 183 -12.61 29.06 -2.52
N ASP A 184 -12.45 30.19 -3.21
CA ASP A 184 -13.31 30.64 -4.31
C ASP A 184 -12.68 30.42 -5.71
N GLY A 185 -11.46 29.86 -5.76
CA GLY A 185 -10.63 29.63 -6.96
C GLY A 185 -11.13 28.55 -7.95
N GLU A 186 -10.24 28.11 -8.86
CA GLU A 186 -10.50 27.54 -10.20
C GLU A 186 -11.40 26.30 -10.31
N ARG A 187 -11.61 25.50 -9.26
CA ARG A 187 -12.56 24.38 -9.32
C ARG A 187 -14.02 24.86 -9.36
N GLU A 188 -14.90 24.01 -9.88
CA GLU A 188 -16.34 24.27 -10.01
C GLU A 188 -16.97 24.79 -8.70
N LYS A 189 -17.84 25.79 -8.82
CA LYS A 189 -18.67 26.26 -7.72
C LYS A 189 -20.00 25.50 -7.72
N LEU A 190 -20.30 24.80 -6.63
CA LEU A 190 -21.58 24.10 -6.46
C LEU A 190 -22.55 24.99 -5.66
N PRO A 191 -23.72 25.35 -6.21
CA PRO A 191 -24.70 26.20 -5.52
C PRO A 191 -25.10 25.64 -4.15
N GLY A 192 -25.27 26.52 -3.15
CA GLY A 192 -25.69 26.13 -1.80
C GLY A 192 -24.61 25.45 -0.95
N THR A 193 -23.36 25.39 -1.42
CA THR A 193 -22.26 24.77 -0.68
C THR A 193 -21.22 25.77 -0.18
N VAL A 194 -20.41 25.36 0.79
CA VAL A 194 -19.10 25.95 1.12
C VAL A 194 -18.01 25.00 0.63
N ARG A 195 -16.96 25.53 0.00
CA ARG A 195 -15.79 24.75 -0.41
C ARG A 195 -14.63 24.97 0.57
N VAL A 196 -14.22 23.90 1.22
CA VAL A 196 -13.02 23.84 2.06
C VAL A 196 -11.90 23.25 1.24
N HIS A 197 -10.75 23.92 1.21
CA HIS A 197 -9.56 23.51 0.49
C HIS A 197 -8.42 23.28 1.47
N VAL A 198 -7.71 22.17 1.30
CA VAL A 198 -6.58 21.82 2.17
C VAL A 198 -5.45 21.23 1.33
N ARG A 199 -4.23 21.61 1.71
CA ARG A 199 -2.98 21.06 1.19
C ARG A 199 -2.29 20.30 2.30
N ARG A 200 -1.83 19.10 2.01
CA ARG A 200 -0.97 18.29 2.88
C ARG A 200 0.48 18.49 2.47
N GLY A 201 1.41 18.29 3.40
CA GLY A 201 2.83 18.52 3.08
C GLY A 201 3.45 17.43 2.20
N ASP A 202 2.81 16.27 2.05
CA ASP A 202 3.14 15.24 1.06
C ASP A 202 2.73 15.64 -0.38
N GLY A 203 2.07 16.77 -0.57
CA GLY A 203 1.65 17.25 -1.90
C GLY A 203 0.24 16.82 -2.32
N VAL A 204 -0.48 16.08 -1.48
CA VAL A 204 -1.92 15.83 -1.68
C VAL A 204 -2.71 17.10 -1.41
N VAL A 205 -3.66 17.40 -2.28
CA VAL A 205 -4.57 18.53 -2.15
C VAL A 205 -6.00 18.01 -2.20
N TRP A 206 -6.86 18.42 -1.27
CA TRP A 206 -8.26 18.06 -1.34
C TRP A 206 -9.17 19.28 -1.24
N ASP A 207 -10.29 19.20 -1.97
CA ASP A 207 -11.39 20.16 -1.97
C ASP A 207 -12.67 19.43 -1.57
N MET A 208 -13.35 19.91 -0.53
CA MET A 208 -14.62 19.36 -0.06
C MET A 208 -15.71 20.41 -0.14
N TRP A 209 -16.81 20.06 -0.82
CA TRP A 209 -18.02 20.87 -0.90
C TRP A 209 -19.04 20.34 0.09
N ILE A 210 -19.46 21.21 1.00
CA ILE A 210 -20.38 20.89 2.10
C ILE A 210 -21.65 21.69 1.89
N ARG A 211 -22.81 21.04 1.92
CA ARG A 211 -24.11 21.70 1.86
C ARG A 211 -24.30 22.58 3.11
N LYS A 212 -24.68 23.85 2.91
CA LYS A 212 -25.00 24.79 3.99
C LYS A 212 -26.44 24.60 4.48
N GLY A 213 -26.70 25.00 5.72
CA GLY A 213 -28.04 25.02 6.32
C GLY A 213 -28.22 23.96 7.42
N ASP A 214 -29.47 23.74 7.82
CA ASP A 214 -29.82 22.91 8.99
C ASP A 214 -29.57 21.40 8.81
N GLN A 215 -29.35 20.97 7.56
CA GLN A 215 -29.02 19.58 7.22
C GLN A 215 -27.70 19.52 6.44
N PRO A 216 -26.55 19.71 7.11
CA PRO A 216 -25.25 19.63 6.48
C PRO A 216 -25.00 18.23 5.91
N ALA A 217 -24.35 18.17 4.75
CA ALA A 217 -23.99 16.93 4.09
C ALA A 217 -22.76 17.15 3.20
N PRO A 218 -21.91 16.13 3.01
CA PRO A 218 -20.88 16.18 1.98
C PRO A 218 -21.58 16.10 0.62
N VAL A 219 -21.18 16.95 -0.31
CA VAL A 219 -21.72 16.98 -1.69
C VAL A 219 -20.70 16.41 -2.66
N ARG A 220 -19.44 16.86 -2.52
CA ARG A 220 -18.32 16.40 -3.33
C ARG A 220 -17.05 16.44 -2.50
N LEU A 221 -16.19 15.46 -2.69
CA LEU A 221 -14.79 15.49 -2.29
C LEU A 221 -13.95 15.26 -3.54
N ALA A 222 -12.96 16.11 -3.79
CA ALA A 222 -11.95 15.89 -4.80
C ALA A 222 -10.58 15.82 -4.13
N VAL A 223 -9.84 14.75 -4.37
CA VAL A 223 -8.51 14.50 -3.84
C VAL A 223 -7.54 14.46 -5.01
N ASP A 224 -6.75 15.50 -5.15
CA ASP A 224 -5.68 15.63 -6.13
C ASP A 224 -4.38 15.09 -5.52
N ILE A 225 -3.88 14.01 -6.11
CA ILE A 225 -2.68 13.30 -5.64
C ILE A 225 -1.49 13.52 -6.58
N THR A 226 -1.64 14.38 -7.58
CA THR A 226 -0.60 14.70 -8.57
C THR A 226 0.68 15.16 -7.90
N GLY A 227 0.59 16.10 -6.96
CA GLY A 227 1.75 16.65 -6.26
C GLY A 227 2.50 15.60 -5.44
N MET A 228 1.77 14.64 -4.86
CA MET A 228 2.37 13.51 -4.15
C MET A 228 3.11 12.58 -5.12
N LEU A 229 2.49 12.20 -6.23
CA LEU A 229 3.11 11.35 -7.26
C LEU A 229 4.39 11.98 -7.84
N VAL A 230 4.38 13.29 -8.09
CA VAL A 230 5.57 14.04 -8.55
C VAL A 230 6.70 13.97 -7.53
N LYS A 231 6.40 14.20 -6.23
CA LYS A 231 7.42 14.16 -5.17
C LYS A 231 8.02 12.78 -4.95
N MET A 232 7.24 11.73 -5.17
CA MET A 232 7.71 10.35 -5.00
C MET A 232 8.71 9.92 -6.08
N ASN A 233 8.85 10.68 -7.18
CA ASN A 233 9.83 10.45 -8.25
C ASN A 233 9.80 8.99 -8.81
N GLN A 234 8.60 8.38 -8.86
CA GLN A 234 8.39 7.00 -9.30
C GLN A 234 7.88 6.89 -10.75
N LEU A 235 7.49 8.01 -11.38
CA LEU A 235 7.00 8.04 -12.76
C LEU A 235 7.49 9.32 -13.47
N GLN A 236 7.88 9.20 -14.74
CA GLN A 236 8.06 10.36 -15.63
C GLN A 236 6.68 10.94 -15.96
N ILE A 237 6.23 11.90 -15.16
CA ILE A 237 4.93 12.53 -15.31
C ILE A 237 5.00 13.58 -16.43
N PRO A 238 4.17 13.48 -17.50
CA PRO A 238 4.14 14.48 -18.56
C PRO A 238 3.78 15.87 -18.05
N GLU A 239 4.28 16.92 -18.72
CA GLU A 239 3.89 18.30 -18.40
C GLU A 239 2.37 18.48 -18.49
N GLY A 240 1.77 19.02 -17.43
CA GLY A 240 0.32 19.25 -17.34
C GLY A 240 -0.49 17.99 -17.00
N PHE A 241 0.15 16.90 -16.58
CA PHE A 241 -0.55 15.74 -16.03
C PHE A 241 -1.25 16.08 -14.72
N SER A 242 -2.40 15.46 -14.49
CA SER A 242 -3.12 15.49 -13.22
C SER A 242 -3.76 14.14 -12.95
N TYR A 243 -3.85 13.78 -11.67
CA TYR A 243 -4.50 12.56 -11.20
C TYR A 243 -5.38 12.89 -9.99
N VAL A 244 -6.69 12.81 -10.21
CA VAL A 244 -7.69 13.31 -9.26
C VAL A 244 -8.74 12.24 -9.00
N LEU A 245 -8.92 11.92 -7.72
CA LEU A 245 -10.03 11.12 -7.22
C LEU A 245 -11.20 12.04 -6.87
N GLU A 246 -12.34 11.88 -7.53
CA GLU A 246 -13.57 12.60 -7.23
C GLU A 246 -14.60 11.66 -6.63
N ILE A 247 -15.20 12.06 -5.51
CA ILE A 247 -16.29 11.37 -4.85
C ILE A 247 -17.49 12.31 -4.81
N ASN A 248 -18.56 11.92 -5.49
CA ASN A 248 -19.79 12.69 -5.65
C ASN A 248 -20.91 12.02 -4.87
N PHE A 249 -21.34 12.63 -3.77
CA PHE A 249 -22.40 12.09 -2.91
C PHE A 249 -23.77 12.32 -3.57
N LYS A 250 -24.45 11.23 -3.93
CA LYS A 250 -25.79 11.24 -4.53
C LYS A 250 -26.88 11.26 -3.47
N SER A 251 -26.66 10.52 -2.39
CA SER A 251 -27.47 10.57 -1.19
C SER A 251 -26.59 10.48 0.03
N TRP A 252 -26.97 11.19 1.09
CA TRP A 252 -26.30 11.17 2.38
C TRP A 252 -27.32 11.57 3.44
N GLU A 253 -27.66 10.63 4.31
CA GLU A 253 -28.74 10.75 5.28
C GLU A 253 -28.31 10.17 6.63
N THR A 254 -28.53 10.91 7.71
CA THR A 254 -28.27 10.47 9.09
C THR A 254 -29.55 9.95 9.75
N ASP A 255 -29.37 9.08 10.74
CA ASP A 255 -30.42 8.57 11.63
C ASP A 255 -31.63 7.95 10.92
N THR A 256 -31.41 7.43 9.70
CA THR A 256 -32.42 6.67 8.97
C THR A 256 -32.54 5.27 9.55
N LYS A 257 -33.77 4.75 9.56
CA LYS A 257 -34.02 3.36 9.96
C LYS A 257 -33.36 2.42 8.94
N LEU A 258 -32.45 1.59 9.42
CA LEU A 258 -31.78 0.56 8.61
C LEU A 258 -32.42 -0.81 8.89
N ASP A 259 -32.52 -1.64 7.85
CA ASP A 259 -32.92 -3.04 8.01
C ASP A 259 -31.75 -3.81 8.58
N GLU A 260 -31.97 -4.63 9.61
CA GLU A 260 -30.91 -5.40 10.27
C GLU A 260 -30.21 -6.39 9.33
N ASN A 261 -30.91 -6.87 8.29
CA ASN A 261 -30.34 -7.82 7.32
C ASN A 261 -29.24 -7.20 6.46
N VAL A 262 -29.14 -5.85 6.38
CA VAL A 262 -28.04 -5.23 5.62
C VAL A 262 -26.68 -5.48 6.26
N PHE A 263 -26.65 -5.77 7.57
CA PHE A 263 -25.43 -6.08 8.31
C PHE A 263 -25.12 -7.58 8.35
N ALA A 264 -25.92 -8.42 7.68
CA ALA A 264 -25.65 -9.85 7.60
C ALA A 264 -24.77 -10.15 6.37
N PHE A 265 -23.54 -10.60 6.61
CA PHE A 265 -22.68 -11.10 5.54
C PHE A 265 -23.17 -12.47 5.07
N GLN A 266 -23.27 -12.66 3.76
CA GLN A 266 -23.60 -13.95 3.16
C GLN A 266 -22.54 -14.30 2.10
N PRO A 267 -21.57 -15.19 2.41
CA PRO A 267 -20.61 -15.63 1.43
C PRO A 267 -21.30 -16.38 0.29
N LYS A 268 -20.76 -16.29 -0.92
CA LYS A 268 -21.25 -17.11 -2.04
C LYS A 268 -20.96 -18.59 -1.74
N ALA A 269 -21.79 -19.50 -2.24
CA ALA A 269 -21.75 -20.92 -1.87
C ALA A 269 -20.40 -21.63 -2.15
N ALA A 270 -19.59 -21.10 -3.07
CA ALA A 270 -18.27 -21.62 -3.41
C ALA A 270 -17.11 -20.73 -2.89
N ALA A 271 -17.41 -19.72 -2.07
CA ALA A 271 -16.39 -18.80 -1.58
C ALA A 271 -15.56 -19.45 -0.45
N GLU A 272 -14.25 -19.45 -0.62
CA GLU A 272 -13.29 -19.92 0.36
C GLU A 272 -13.03 -18.86 1.43
N LYS A 273 -12.89 -19.31 2.68
CA LYS A 273 -12.57 -18.46 3.82
C LYS A 273 -11.06 -18.48 4.06
N PHE A 274 -10.46 -17.30 4.10
CA PHE A 274 -9.06 -17.09 4.46
C PHE A 274 -8.94 -16.53 5.88
N GLU A 275 -7.84 -16.85 6.57
CA GLU A 275 -7.59 -16.38 7.95
C GLU A 275 -7.19 -14.90 8.01
N SER A 276 -6.55 -14.38 6.96
CA SER A 276 -6.12 -12.99 6.85
C SER A 276 -6.03 -12.56 5.38
N LEU A 277 -5.88 -11.25 5.15
CA LEU A 277 -5.58 -10.73 3.82
C LEU A 277 -4.24 -11.28 3.31
N ASP A 278 -3.23 -11.37 4.19
CA ASP A 278 -1.92 -11.94 3.85
C ASP A 278 -2.04 -13.39 3.40
N ALA A 279 -2.78 -14.24 4.13
CA ALA A 279 -2.98 -15.64 3.75
C ALA A 279 -3.67 -15.77 2.37
N PHE A 280 -4.59 -14.87 2.06
CA PHE A 280 -5.20 -14.80 0.73
C PHE A 280 -4.18 -14.37 -0.33
N LEU A 281 -3.40 -13.31 -0.08
CA LEU A 281 -2.37 -12.85 -1.01
C LEU A 281 -1.28 -13.91 -1.23
N ASP A 282 -0.86 -14.62 -0.19
CA ASP A 282 0.07 -15.75 -0.26
C ASP A 282 -0.51 -16.88 -1.10
N SER A 283 -1.81 -17.17 -0.99
CA SER A 283 -2.47 -18.18 -1.82
C SER A 283 -2.45 -17.82 -3.31
N LEU A 284 -2.56 -16.53 -3.63
CA LEU A 284 -2.42 -16.01 -4.99
C LEU A 284 -0.95 -15.96 -5.44
N SER A 285 -0.04 -15.87 -4.47
CA SER A 285 1.41 -15.78 -4.66
C SER A 285 2.09 -17.14 -4.68
N THR A 286 1.33 -18.25 -4.60
CA THR A 286 1.86 -19.60 -4.86
C THR A 286 2.54 -19.56 -6.22
N PRO A 287 3.89 -19.62 -6.30
CA PRO A 287 4.53 -19.71 -7.59
C PRO A 287 4.05 -21.02 -8.21
N ALA A 288 3.81 -21.01 -9.52
CA ALA A 288 3.60 -22.24 -10.26
C ALA A 288 4.87 -23.11 -10.14
N GLY A 289 4.94 -23.96 -9.11
CA GLY A 289 6.09 -24.81 -8.84
C GLY A 289 7.30 -24.09 -8.21
N PRO A 290 8.41 -24.82 -7.96
CA PRO A 290 9.67 -24.21 -7.51
C PRO A 290 10.15 -23.13 -8.49
N HIS A 291 10.82 -22.09 -7.97
CA HIS A 291 11.40 -21.04 -8.81
C HIS A 291 12.27 -21.68 -9.91
N PRO A 292 12.18 -21.25 -11.18
CA PRO A 292 12.82 -21.95 -12.31
C PRO A 292 14.35 -22.03 -12.22
N LEU A 293 14.97 -21.19 -11.39
CA LEU A 293 16.41 -21.25 -11.12
C LEU A 293 16.79 -22.18 -9.97
N LEU A 294 15.85 -22.66 -9.15
CA LEU A 294 16.17 -23.50 -8.00
C LEU A 294 16.91 -24.78 -8.45
N GLY A 295 18.07 -25.05 -7.85
CA GLY A 295 18.97 -26.14 -8.24
C GLY A 295 19.78 -25.90 -9.52
N GLN A 296 19.45 -24.89 -10.31
CA GLN A 296 20.14 -24.55 -11.56
C GLN A 296 21.40 -23.73 -11.29
N ALA A 297 22.29 -23.68 -12.29
CA ALA A 297 23.43 -22.78 -12.25
C ALA A 297 22.94 -21.32 -12.21
N ALA A 298 23.50 -20.51 -11.31
CA ALA A 298 23.16 -19.10 -11.20
C ALA A 298 23.51 -18.38 -12.53
N PRO A 299 22.58 -17.59 -13.10
CA PRO A 299 22.85 -16.79 -14.29
C PRO A 299 24.10 -15.93 -14.10
N ALA A 300 25.06 -16.08 -15.02
CA ALA A 300 26.31 -15.34 -14.95
C ALA A 300 26.08 -13.87 -15.32
N PHE A 301 26.63 -12.96 -14.53
CA PHE A 301 26.62 -11.54 -14.84
C PHE A 301 27.88 -10.85 -14.34
N THR A 302 28.14 -9.68 -14.91
CA THR A 302 29.12 -8.71 -14.44
C THR A 302 28.42 -7.41 -14.16
N SER A 303 28.82 -6.70 -13.11
CA SER A 303 28.24 -5.41 -12.74
C SER A 303 29.33 -4.51 -12.17
N THR A 304 28.94 -3.30 -11.77
CA THR A 304 29.77 -2.37 -11.01
C THR A 304 29.09 -2.15 -9.67
N LEU A 305 29.88 -2.22 -8.60
CA LEU A 305 29.44 -1.83 -7.27
C LEU A 305 29.22 -0.32 -7.21
N LEU A 306 28.37 0.12 -6.29
CA LEU A 306 28.11 1.55 -6.07
C LEU A 306 29.39 2.33 -5.77
N ASP A 307 30.44 1.72 -5.22
CA ASP A 307 31.74 2.35 -4.97
C ASP A 307 32.67 2.38 -6.22
N GLY A 308 32.20 1.87 -7.36
CA GLY A 308 32.93 1.81 -8.63
C GLY A 308 33.76 0.54 -8.83
N GLN A 309 33.81 -0.38 -7.87
CA GLN A 309 34.53 -1.64 -8.04
C GLN A 309 33.82 -2.54 -9.04
N LYS A 310 34.59 -3.25 -9.87
CA LYS A 310 34.03 -4.23 -10.81
C LYS A 310 33.64 -5.51 -10.08
N PHE A 311 32.49 -6.06 -10.45
CA PHE A 311 31.97 -7.30 -9.93
C PHE A 311 31.78 -8.34 -11.04
N ASP A 312 32.13 -9.60 -10.75
CA ASP A 312 31.87 -10.76 -11.61
C ASP A 312 31.48 -11.93 -10.71
N LEU A 313 30.24 -12.41 -10.84
CA LEU A 313 29.70 -13.48 -10.01
C LEU A 313 30.58 -14.75 -10.07
N LYS A 314 31.20 -15.03 -11.22
CA LYS A 314 32.03 -16.23 -11.41
C LYS A 314 33.23 -16.27 -10.47
N GLN A 315 33.67 -15.13 -9.95
CA GLN A 315 34.84 -15.05 -9.06
C GLN A 315 34.59 -15.63 -7.67
N HIS A 316 33.31 -15.80 -7.28
CA HIS A 316 32.88 -16.36 -6.00
C HIS A 316 32.73 -17.88 -6.02
N ARG A 317 32.65 -18.48 -7.21
CA ARG A 317 32.56 -19.93 -7.36
C ARG A 317 33.75 -20.63 -6.69
N ASP A 318 33.46 -21.73 -6.03
CA ASP A 318 34.33 -22.57 -5.22
C ASP A 318 34.95 -21.87 -3.99
N LYS A 319 34.53 -20.63 -3.69
CA LYS A 319 35.06 -19.83 -2.58
C LYS A 319 33.97 -19.50 -1.56
N GLN A 320 32.87 -18.90 -2.02
CA GLN A 320 31.91 -18.25 -1.15
C GLN A 320 30.46 -18.59 -1.52
N VAL A 321 29.60 -18.59 -0.52
CA VAL A 321 28.14 -18.52 -0.72
C VAL A 321 27.80 -17.06 -0.99
N VAL A 322 27.01 -16.80 -2.03
CA VAL A 322 26.61 -15.44 -2.43
C VAL A 322 25.13 -15.26 -2.12
N VAL A 323 24.81 -14.19 -1.40
CA VAL A 323 23.43 -13.75 -1.15
C VAL A 323 23.19 -12.49 -1.97
N LEU A 324 22.27 -12.57 -2.93
CA LEU A 324 21.79 -11.43 -3.70
C LEU A 324 20.43 -11.00 -3.16
N ASP A 325 20.25 -9.72 -2.88
CA ASP A 325 18.93 -9.18 -2.51
C ASP A 325 18.55 -8.07 -3.49
N PHE A 326 17.53 -8.34 -4.30
CA PHE A 326 17.01 -7.42 -5.31
C PHE A 326 16.08 -6.41 -4.64
N TRP A 327 16.42 -5.12 -4.73
CA TRP A 327 15.75 -4.07 -3.99
C TRP A 327 15.70 -2.74 -4.77
N ALA A 328 14.90 -1.80 -4.26
CA ALA A 328 14.89 -0.41 -4.72
C ALA A 328 14.52 0.54 -3.57
N THR A 329 14.96 1.81 -3.63
CA THR A 329 14.72 2.82 -2.59
C THR A 329 13.23 3.16 -2.43
N TRP A 330 12.43 2.92 -3.46
CA TRP A 330 10.99 3.12 -3.47
C TRP A 330 10.17 1.91 -2.98
N CYS A 331 10.82 0.76 -2.79
CA CYS A 331 10.17 -0.49 -2.41
C CYS A 331 10.07 -0.59 -0.88
N GLY A 332 8.88 -0.35 -0.34
CA GLY A 332 8.65 -0.35 1.11
C GLY A 332 9.11 -1.60 1.88
N PRO A 333 8.81 -2.85 1.45
CA PRO A 333 9.26 -4.03 2.19
C PRO A 333 10.77 -4.22 2.02
N CYS A 334 11.34 -3.80 0.88
CA CYS A 334 12.78 -3.84 0.68
C CYS A 334 13.51 -2.93 1.68
N VAL A 335 13.01 -1.72 1.90
CA VAL A 335 13.58 -0.77 2.86
C VAL A 335 13.58 -1.35 4.28
N GLU A 336 12.52 -2.09 4.64
CA GLU A 336 12.43 -2.76 5.94
C GLU A 336 13.32 -4.01 6.03
N ALA A 337 13.39 -4.80 4.95
CA ALA A 337 14.12 -6.05 4.89
C ALA A 337 15.65 -5.85 4.85
N LEU A 338 16.12 -4.88 4.06
CA LEU A 338 17.54 -4.70 3.73
C LEU A 338 18.47 -4.62 4.96
N PRO A 339 18.17 -3.82 6.01
CA PRO A 339 19.00 -3.78 7.22
C PRO A 339 19.07 -5.13 7.94
N MET A 340 17.94 -5.84 8.00
CA MET A 340 17.85 -7.13 8.66
C MET A 340 18.60 -8.20 7.87
N ILE A 341 18.43 -8.25 6.55
CA ILE A 341 19.12 -9.21 5.67
C ILE A 341 20.62 -8.97 5.77
N ALA A 342 21.08 -7.72 5.59
CA ALA A 342 22.50 -7.37 5.69
C ALA A 342 23.10 -7.73 7.06
N LYS A 343 22.36 -7.51 8.16
CA LYS A 343 22.78 -7.90 9.51
C LYS A 343 22.84 -9.41 9.67
N THR A 344 21.87 -10.15 9.15
CA THR A 344 21.77 -11.60 9.29
C THR A 344 22.87 -12.29 8.49
N THR A 345 23.07 -11.90 7.24
CA THR A 345 24.14 -12.42 6.36
C THR A 345 25.52 -12.03 6.89
N GLY A 346 25.69 -10.82 7.42
CA GLY A 346 26.95 -10.36 8.01
C GLY A 346 27.46 -11.21 9.17
N ARG A 347 26.58 -11.94 9.88
CA ARG A 347 26.98 -12.91 10.93
C ARG A 347 27.72 -14.13 10.37
N PHE A 348 27.67 -14.36 9.07
CA PHE A 348 28.31 -15.46 8.37
C PHE A 348 29.53 -15.01 7.54
N ALA A 349 29.99 -13.76 7.68
CA ALA A 349 31.16 -13.25 6.95
C ALA A 349 32.43 -14.10 7.19
N ASP A 350 32.62 -14.60 8.42
CA ASP A 350 33.74 -15.49 8.78
C ASP A 350 33.57 -16.94 8.27
N GLN A 351 32.47 -17.24 7.58
CA GLN A 351 32.12 -18.57 7.04
C GLN A 351 32.02 -18.56 5.51
N ASP A 352 32.75 -17.64 4.86
CA ASP A 352 32.75 -17.43 3.41
C ASP A 352 31.36 -17.12 2.83
N VAL A 353 30.53 -16.37 3.54
CA VAL A 353 29.26 -15.85 3.01
C VAL A 353 29.42 -14.38 2.69
N VAL A 354 29.02 -13.98 1.49
CA VAL A 354 29.01 -12.58 1.04
C VAL A 354 27.61 -12.13 0.65
N PHE A 355 27.32 -10.86 0.94
CA PHE A 355 26.04 -10.25 0.67
C PHE A 355 26.20 -9.10 -0.32
N TYR A 356 25.36 -9.08 -1.35
CA TYR A 356 25.25 -7.98 -2.30
C TYR A 356 23.79 -7.56 -2.46
N ALA A 357 23.53 -6.28 -2.25
CA ALA A 357 22.22 -5.70 -2.49
C ALA A 357 22.15 -5.21 -3.95
N VAL A 358 21.37 -5.88 -4.79
CA VAL A 358 21.23 -5.53 -6.22
C VAL A 358 20.14 -4.47 -6.35
N ASN A 359 20.53 -3.24 -6.66
CA ASN A 359 19.58 -2.15 -6.81
C ASN A 359 19.07 -2.07 -8.25
N VAL A 360 17.74 -2.15 -8.43
CA VAL A 360 17.10 -2.33 -9.74
C VAL A 360 16.50 -1.02 -10.24
N GLY A 361 16.98 -0.55 -11.40
CA GLY A 361 16.35 0.55 -12.14
C GLY A 361 16.56 1.94 -11.56
N GLU A 362 17.58 2.15 -10.71
CA GLU A 362 17.86 3.47 -10.12
C GLU A 362 19.27 3.99 -10.39
N GLU A 363 19.36 5.32 -10.49
CA GLU A 363 20.61 6.05 -10.67
C GLU A 363 21.43 6.08 -9.36
N GLU A 364 22.76 6.02 -9.49
CA GLU A 364 23.72 6.02 -8.36
C GLU A 364 23.43 7.11 -7.32
N ALA A 365 23.11 8.33 -7.76
CA ALA A 365 22.86 9.46 -6.87
C ALA A 365 21.68 9.22 -5.91
N ARG A 366 20.62 8.56 -6.39
CA ARG A 366 19.43 8.24 -5.58
C ARG A 366 19.75 7.20 -4.52
N ILE A 367 20.49 6.16 -4.91
CA ILE A 367 20.90 5.08 -4.01
C ILE A 367 21.79 5.63 -2.90
N ARG A 368 22.81 6.44 -3.24
CA ARG A 368 23.72 7.04 -2.26
C ARG A 368 23.00 7.91 -1.24
N GLU A 369 22.07 8.76 -1.71
CA GLU A 369 21.31 9.63 -0.82
C GLU A 369 20.43 8.80 0.13
N PHE A 370 19.76 7.77 -0.38
CA PHE A 370 18.96 6.87 0.44
C PHE A 370 19.80 6.13 1.51
N LEU A 371 20.92 5.50 1.11
CA LEU A 371 21.77 4.76 2.04
C LEU A 371 22.31 5.67 3.15
N LYS A 372 22.68 6.90 2.81
CA LYS A 372 23.10 7.92 3.78
C LYS A 372 21.98 8.28 4.75
N GLN A 373 20.75 8.45 4.26
CA GLN A 373 19.59 8.76 5.11
C GLN A 373 19.20 7.60 6.04
N GLN A 374 19.37 6.36 5.59
CA GLN A 374 19.06 5.15 6.37
C GLN A 374 20.24 4.68 7.24
N GLU A 375 21.40 5.34 7.16
CA GLU A 375 22.64 4.95 7.84
C GLU A 375 23.06 3.51 7.53
N LEU A 376 22.90 3.10 6.25
CA LEU A 376 23.22 1.77 5.74
C LEU A 376 24.46 1.82 4.84
N ASP A 377 25.29 0.78 4.91
CA ASP A 377 26.50 0.63 4.07
C ASP A 377 26.66 -0.81 3.52
N PRO A 378 25.66 -1.37 2.82
CA PRO A 378 25.80 -2.66 2.16
C PRO A 378 26.62 -2.54 0.86
N ALA A 379 27.24 -3.63 0.43
CA ALA A 379 27.83 -3.72 -0.90
C ALA A 379 26.71 -3.73 -1.95
N VAL A 380 26.46 -2.59 -2.60
CA VAL A 380 25.38 -2.46 -3.60
C VAL A 380 25.90 -2.73 -5.01
N LEU A 381 25.25 -3.64 -5.73
CA LEU A 381 25.44 -3.85 -7.17
C LEU A 381 24.45 -2.99 -7.95
N MET A 382 24.93 -2.37 -9.02
CA MET A 382 24.11 -1.54 -9.91
C MET A 382 23.43 -2.39 -10.98
N ASP A 383 22.11 -2.25 -11.13
CA ASP A 383 21.32 -2.84 -12.21
C ASP A 383 20.37 -1.79 -12.84
N PRO A 384 20.89 -0.73 -13.49
CA PRO A 384 20.07 0.39 -13.94
C PRO A 384 19.10 0.02 -15.07
N GLU A 385 19.44 -0.96 -15.89
CA GLU A 385 18.57 -1.47 -16.96
C GLU A 385 17.70 -2.66 -16.54
N GLY A 386 17.89 -3.21 -15.32
CA GLY A 386 17.13 -4.36 -14.82
C GLY A 386 17.55 -5.71 -15.42
N GLU A 387 18.66 -5.78 -16.14
CA GLU A 387 19.11 -7.00 -16.84
C GLU A 387 19.47 -8.12 -15.85
N ILE A 388 20.01 -7.78 -14.68
CA ILE A 388 20.33 -8.77 -13.64
C ILE A 388 19.03 -9.27 -13.02
N ALA A 389 18.11 -8.37 -12.68
CA ALA A 389 16.78 -8.72 -12.15
C ALA A 389 16.03 -9.66 -13.10
N ASP A 390 15.99 -9.34 -14.40
CA ASP A 390 15.37 -10.16 -15.44
C ASP A 390 16.01 -11.56 -15.53
N ALA A 391 17.35 -11.63 -15.54
CA ALA A 391 18.07 -12.90 -15.60
C ALA A 391 17.77 -13.80 -14.39
N TYR A 392 17.53 -13.21 -13.23
CA TYR A 392 17.20 -13.90 -11.99
C TYR A 392 15.70 -14.11 -11.78
N GLY A 393 14.85 -13.73 -12.74
CA GLY A 393 13.40 -13.84 -12.63
C GLY A 393 12.78 -12.95 -11.56
N ALA A 394 13.48 -11.90 -11.12
CA ALA A 394 13.09 -10.98 -10.05
C ALA A 394 12.00 -10.00 -10.52
N THR A 395 10.84 -10.55 -10.89
CA THR A 395 9.66 -9.81 -11.37
C THR A 395 8.88 -9.13 -10.23
N ALA A 396 9.23 -9.43 -8.98
CA ALA A 396 8.77 -8.76 -7.76
C ALA A 396 9.96 -8.57 -6.80
N ILE A 397 9.94 -7.49 -6.03
CA ILE A 397 10.94 -7.17 -5.00
C ILE A 397 10.28 -6.90 -3.63
N PRO A 398 10.94 -7.24 -2.51
CA PRO A 398 12.28 -7.82 -2.43
C PRO A 398 12.32 -9.26 -2.91
N GLN A 399 13.43 -9.65 -3.54
CA GLN A 399 13.72 -11.05 -3.85
C GLN A 399 15.13 -11.36 -3.35
N THR A 400 15.28 -12.35 -2.49
CA THR A 400 16.57 -12.81 -1.98
C THR A 400 16.95 -14.14 -2.63
N VAL A 401 18.12 -14.23 -3.23
CA VAL A 401 18.65 -15.43 -3.90
C VAL A 401 19.92 -15.89 -3.19
N LEU A 402 19.94 -17.16 -2.78
CA LEU A 402 21.10 -17.79 -2.16
C LEU A 402 21.79 -18.67 -3.20
N ILE A 403 23.07 -18.41 -3.44
CA ILE A 403 23.90 -19.14 -4.41
C ILE A 403 24.97 -19.90 -3.62
N GLY A 404 24.99 -21.22 -3.75
CA GLY A 404 25.97 -22.10 -3.13
C GLY A 404 27.38 -21.88 -3.68
N LYS A 405 28.39 -22.43 -2.97
CA LYS A 405 29.80 -22.33 -3.39
C LYS A 405 30.04 -22.95 -4.78
N ASP A 406 29.26 -23.93 -5.19
CA ASP A 406 29.37 -24.56 -6.50
C ASP A 406 28.80 -23.72 -7.67
N GLY A 407 28.18 -22.58 -7.34
CA GLY A 407 27.58 -21.63 -8.28
C GLY A 407 26.13 -21.95 -8.65
N ARG A 408 25.44 -22.81 -7.90
CA ARG A 408 24.01 -23.09 -8.11
C ARG A 408 23.13 -22.28 -7.18
N VAL A 409 21.91 -22.00 -7.62
CA VAL A 409 20.89 -21.35 -6.79
C VAL A 409 20.29 -22.40 -5.86
N GLU A 410 20.38 -22.14 -4.57
CA GLU A 410 20.02 -23.06 -3.48
C GLU A 410 18.68 -22.69 -2.84
N ALA A 411 18.37 -21.39 -2.81
CA ALA A 411 17.08 -20.88 -2.37
C ALA A 411 16.75 -19.58 -3.08
N VAL A 412 15.45 -19.36 -3.32
CA VAL A 412 14.89 -18.09 -3.79
C VAL A 412 13.71 -17.74 -2.90
N HIS A 413 13.77 -16.57 -2.27
CA HIS A 413 12.70 -16.02 -1.45
C HIS A 413 12.13 -14.80 -2.15
N VAL A 414 10.84 -14.83 -2.49
CA VAL A 414 10.12 -13.70 -3.09
C VAL A 414 9.24 -13.07 -2.02
N GLY A 415 9.38 -11.76 -1.85
CA GLY A 415 8.67 -10.99 -0.82
C GLY A 415 9.37 -10.96 0.53
N PHE A 416 8.70 -10.37 1.52
CA PHE A 416 9.23 -10.19 2.86
C PHE A 416 8.16 -10.52 3.92
N SER A 417 8.37 -11.61 4.66
CA SER A 417 7.46 -12.13 5.69
C SER A 417 7.69 -11.53 7.09
N GLY A 418 8.40 -10.40 7.15
CA GLY A 418 8.77 -9.71 8.39
C GLY A 418 10.15 -10.10 8.94
N PRO A 419 10.75 -9.26 9.82
CA PRO A 419 12.15 -9.39 10.23
C PRO A 419 12.51 -10.71 10.93
N GLU A 420 11.66 -11.19 11.84
CA GLU A 420 11.95 -12.38 12.65
C GLU A 420 11.85 -13.68 11.83
N ALA A 421 10.81 -13.82 11.03
CA ALA A 421 10.59 -14.98 10.18
C ALA A 421 11.72 -15.13 9.15
N MET A 422 12.02 -14.04 8.42
CA MET A 422 13.07 -14.04 7.41
C MET A 422 14.47 -14.24 8.02
N ALA A 423 14.78 -13.62 9.16
CA ALA A 423 16.06 -13.85 9.84
C ALA A 423 16.24 -15.31 10.25
N LYS A 424 15.16 -15.96 10.73
CA LYS A 424 15.18 -17.38 11.12
C LYS A 424 15.44 -18.29 9.92
N ILE A 425 14.75 -18.03 8.80
CA ILE A 425 14.92 -18.78 7.54
C ILE A 425 16.35 -18.64 7.03
N LEU A 426 16.82 -17.41 6.81
CA LEU A 426 18.17 -17.14 6.31
C LEU A 426 19.25 -17.70 7.25
N THR A 427 19.07 -17.62 8.57
CA THR A 427 20.04 -18.19 9.52
C THR A 427 20.14 -19.71 9.34
N ALA A 428 19.02 -20.41 9.17
CA ALA A 428 19.02 -21.86 9.00
C ALA A 428 19.69 -22.27 7.67
N GLU A 429 19.30 -21.60 6.58
CA GLU A 429 19.81 -21.86 5.23
C GLU A 429 21.30 -21.55 5.10
N LEU A 430 21.75 -20.38 5.57
CA LEU A 430 23.16 -20.01 5.54
C LEU A 430 24.01 -20.91 6.43
N THR A 431 23.46 -21.42 7.54
CA THR A 431 24.16 -22.42 8.37
C THR A 431 24.38 -23.72 7.62
N ALA A 432 23.38 -24.17 6.84
CA ALA A 432 23.50 -25.37 6.01
C ALA A 432 24.51 -25.15 4.88
N LEU A 433 24.38 -24.05 4.12
CA LEU A 433 25.28 -23.72 3.01
C LEU A 433 26.73 -23.50 3.47
N ALA A 434 26.95 -22.87 4.63
CA ALA A 434 28.27 -22.68 5.22
C ALA A 434 28.96 -24.01 5.55
N LYS A 435 28.19 -25.07 5.86
CA LYS A 435 28.69 -26.43 6.06
C LYS A 435 28.87 -27.22 4.76
N GLY A 436 28.51 -26.63 3.62
CA GLY A 436 28.52 -27.29 2.31
C GLY A 436 27.33 -28.22 2.08
N GLU A 437 26.25 -28.07 2.85
CA GLU A 437 24.99 -28.78 2.60
C GLU A 437 24.24 -28.14 1.41
N ARG A 438 23.39 -28.92 0.75
CA ARG A 438 22.52 -28.48 -0.35
C ARG A 438 21.12 -28.15 0.19
N LEU A 439 20.48 -27.12 -0.36
CA LEU A 439 19.10 -26.79 -0.01
C LEU A 439 18.13 -27.22 -1.11
N ALA A 440 18.51 -27.03 -2.38
CA ALA A 440 17.74 -27.51 -3.51
C ALA A 440 18.01 -29.01 -3.73
N GLU A 441 16.94 -29.81 -3.82
CA GLU A 441 17.04 -31.21 -4.25
C GLU A 441 17.54 -31.26 -5.71
N GLU A 442 18.41 -32.23 -6.01
CA GLU A 442 18.78 -32.49 -7.41
C GLU A 442 17.55 -33.00 -8.14
N GLU A 443 17.11 -32.31 -9.20
CA GLU A 443 16.33 -32.98 -10.22
C GLU A 443 17.25 -34.06 -10.80
N ASP A 444 17.03 -35.31 -10.40
CA ASP A 444 17.60 -36.48 -11.06
C ASP A 444 17.29 -36.36 -12.55
N SER A 445 18.29 -35.90 -13.30
CA SER A 445 18.31 -35.99 -14.75
C SER A 445 18.56 -37.46 -15.15
N GLU A 446 17.59 -38.33 -14.83
CA GLU A 446 17.56 -39.70 -15.34
C GLU A 446 16.29 -39.96 -16.18
N GLN A 447 16.56 -39.97 -17.50
CA GLN A 447 15.90 -40.63 -18.64
C GLN A 447 14.88 -39.87 -19.49
#